data_AF-A0A7V0ZHA6-F1
#
_entry.id   AF-A0A7V0ZHA6-F1
#
_cell.length_a   1.000
_cell.length_b   1.000
_cell.length_c   1.000
_cell.angle_alpha   90.00
_cell.angle_beta   90.00
_cell.angle_gamma   90.00
#
_symmetry.space_group_name_H-M   'P 1'
#
loop_
_entity.id
_entity.type
_entity.pdbx_description
1 polymer ?
#
loop_
_entity_poly.entity_id
_entity_poly.type
_entity_poly.pdbx_seq_one_letter_code
_entity_poly.pdbx_strand_id
1 'polypeptide(L)'
;MGGNLVNPFSSDSHLRDSLWNSRKGLYPTVGALRKSGTSVITEDICVNNTDLPFAVQELHQIFRSWEYDDAVVFGHAKDGNLHFVSSIDFNDKDGIKKFDGMIKDLVSMTIGKFNGSLKAEHGTGRNMAPFVETEWGGELVEVMWKIKSLADPNHILNPGVLLNRNTNTHLENLKQMPPVSETVDLCVECGFCEPVCPSRDLTLTPRQRIVVNREMMLSEFTQSAMDELQNDFGYDGNQTCATDGLCALECPVNIDTGVFIKEQRRTQHSLFSEILANIIARNFAVTQSLIKVGLKSGSLIGNSILEKITSGLRRYGLKKIPQWNSYLTGAAKINLYSSGEGEELIYFPSCVHRSFGANKESIINMMMDIAPQLGLKLIIPKLIHSLCCGMPFSSKGYQKAHLIMIDKTANELYTLSNCGQIPILLDMSPCSNQIRNEKGHEKLTALKFVDIIELLYNKRHNFDQYEKLNREVLIHHTCSTQKMHHEDKFMAVMEKITDKIIIQETNGCCATAGDKGLFIPELTDSAG
;
A
#
# COMPACT_ATOMS: atom_id res chain seq x y z
N MET A 1 -8.26 31.72 -12.99
CA MET A 1 -8.88 30.98 -14.11
C MET A 1 -9.90 30.03 -13.51
N GLY A 2 -11.18 30.40 -13.50
CA GLY A 2 -12.24 29.50 -13.05
C GLY A 2 -12.52 28.50 -14.16
N GLY A 3 -12.29 27.21 -13.90
CA GLY A 3 -12.66 26.16 -14.85
C GLY A 3 -14.16 26.19 -15.11
N ASN A 4 -14.55 26.15 -16.38
CA ASN A 4 -15.95 25.91 -16.75
C ASN A 4 -16.32 24.52 -16.22
N LEU A 5 -17.03 24.46 -15.09
CA LEU A 5 -17.76 23.24 -14.73
C LEU A 5 -18.84 23.06 -15.81
N VAL A 6 -18.55 22.17 -16.75
CA VAL A 6 -19.49 21.71 -17.76
C VAL A 6 -20.64 21.03 -17.01
N ASN A 7 -21.77 21.74 -16.89
CA ASN A 7 -22.95 21.31 -16.14
C ASN A 7 -23.95 20.60 -17.10
N PRO A 8 -24.98 19.86 -16.63
CA PRO A 8 -25.25 19.48 -15.23
C PRO A 8 -25.85 18.07 -15.02
N PHE A 9 -25.84 17.58 -13.78
CA PHE A 9 -26.66 16.46 -13.27
C PHE A 9 -26.63 15.14 -14.08
N SER A 10 -25.95 14.14 -13.53
CA SER A 10 -25.96 12.78 -14.08
C SER A 10 -26.65 11.79 -13.14
N SER A 11 -27.43 10.87 -13.71
CA SER A 11 -27.92 9.68 -13.00
C SER A 11 -26.94 8.49 -13.08
N ASP A 12 -25.89 8.59 -13.90
CA ASP A 12 -24.82 7.59 -14.00
C ASP A 12 -24.05 7.53 -12.67
N SER A 13 -24.04 6.35 -12.05
CA SER A 13 -23.36 6.13 -10.76
C SER A 13 -21.86 6.40 -10.85
N HIS A 14 -21.18 5.93 -11.90
CA HIS A 14 -19.73 6.12 -12.04
C HIS A 14 -19.36 7.59 -12.16
N LEU A 15 -20.13 8.36 -12.94
CA LEU A 15 -19.88 9.80 -13.07
C LEU A 15 -20.16 10.54 -11.75
N ARG A 16 -21.25 10.21 -11.06
CA ARG A 16 -21.55 10.81 -9.74
C ARG A 16 -20.45 10.48 -8.72
N ASP A 17 -20.01 9.24 -8.67
CA ASP A 17 -18.96 8.79 -7.74
C ASP A 17 -17.64 9.50 -8.05
N SER A 18 -17.29 9.69 -9.32
CA SER A 18 -16.11 10.46 -9.74
C SER A 18 -16.17 11.93 -9.26
N LEU A 19 -17.32 12.59 -9.41
CA LEU A 19 -17.52 13.96 -8.93
C LEU A 19 -17.45 14.05 -7.40
N TRP A 20 -18.06 13.11 -6.69
CA TRP A 20 -17.95 13.02 -5.23
C TRP A 20 -16.51 12.76 -4.77
N ASN A 21 -15.80 11.88 -5.46
CA ASN A 21 -14.39 11.58 -5.18
C ASN A 21 -13.52 12.82 -5.40
N SER A 22 -13.84 13.66 -6.39
CA SER A 22 -13.13 14.93 -6.61
C SER A 22 -13.29 15.88 -5.40
N ARG A 23 -14.50 16.00 -4.84
CA ARG A 23 -14.75 16.81 -3.63
C ARG A 23 -14.11 16.22 -2.37
N LYS A 24 -14.16 14.90 -2.21
CA LYS A 24 -13.52 14.17 -1.08
C LYS A 24 -11.99 14.20 -1.18
N GLY A 25 -11.47 14.27 -2.40
CA GLY A 25 -10.04 14.27 -2.73
C GLY A 25 -9.31 15.59 -2.49
N LEU A 26 -10.00 16.67 -2.07
CA LEU A 26 -9.36 17.97 -1.84
C LEU A 26 -8.27 17.91 -0.74
N TYR A 27 -8.58 17.33 0.43
CA TYR A 27 -7.60 17.16 1.51
C TYR A 27 -6.41 16.28 1.09
N PRO A 28 -6.63 15.07 0.53
CA PRO A 28 -5.57 14.26 -0.08
C PRO A 28 -4.69 15.02 -1.08
N THR A 29 -5.29 15.86 -1.91
CA THR A 29 -4.56 16.59 -2.96
C THR A 29 -3.59 17.58 -2.35
N VAL A 30 -3.99 18.36 -1.33
CA VAL A 30 -3.07 19.26 -0.63
C VAL A 30 -1.97 18.46 0.06
N GLY A 31 -2.33 17.35 0.72
CA GLY A 31 -1.36 16.44 1.32
C GLY A 31 -0.35 15.85 0.33
N ALA A 32 -0.73 15.62 -0.93
CA ALA A 32 0.14 15.11 -1.98
C ALA A 32 1.03 16.18 -2.64
N LEU A 33 0.58 17.45 -2.64
CA LEU A 33 1.30 18.57 -3.26
C LEU A 33 2.23 19.31 -2.30
N ARG A 34 2.14 19.03 -1.00
CA ARG A 34 2.98 19.66 0.02
C ARG A 34 4.46 19.32 -0.15
N LYS A 35 5.31 20.17 0.40
CA LYS A 35 6.75 19.91 0.47
C LYS A 35 7.05 18.81 1.51
N SER A 36 8.05 17.97 1.24
CA SER A 36 8.60 17.08 2.28
C SER A 36 9.04 17.91 3.51
N GLY A 37 8.88 17.36 4.71
CA GLY A 37 9.15 18.05 5.96
C GLY A 37 7.94 18.78 6.57
N THR A 38 6.90 19.08 5.77
CA THR A 38 5.77 19.90 6.24
C THR A 38 4.63 19.07 6.84
N SER A 39 3.92 19.64 7.82
CA SER A 39 2.65 19.15 8.36
C SER A 39 1.48 19.74 7.60
N VAL A 40 0.36 19.02 7.53
CA VAL A 40 -0.89 19.54 6.97
C VAL A 40 -1.74 20.13 8.08
N ILE A 41 -2.15 21.39 7.90
CA ILE A 41 -3.08 22.10 8.76
C ILE A 41 -4.48 21.98 8.16
N THR A 42 -5.45 21.62 8.98
CA THR A 42 -6.87 21.49 8.61
C THR A 42 -7.69 22.20 9.67
N GLU A 43 -8.29 23.33 9.31
CA GLU A 43 -9.13 24.09 10.23
C GLU A 43 -10.40 24.52 9.53
N ASP A 44 -11.41 24.80 10.34
CA ASP A 44 -12.71 25.25 9.89
C ASP A 44 -13.23 26.42 10.72
N ILE A 45 -13.97 27.31 10.07
CA ILE A 45 -14.68 28.42 10.70
C ILE A 45 -16.12 28.48 10.18
N CYS A 46 -17.00 29.07 10.97
CA CYS A 46 -18.36 29.37 10.55
C CYS A 46 -18.61 30.87 10.57
N VAL A 47 -19.18 31.41 9.50
CA VAL A 47 -19.62 32.81 9.41
C VAL A 47 -21.06 32.86 8.88
N ASN A 48 -21.74 34.00 8.97
CA ASN A 48 -23.04 34.13 8.32
C ASN A 48 -22.88 33.96 6.80
N ASN A 49 -23.87 33.33 6.16
CA ASN A 49 -23.84 33.10 4.71
C ASN A 49 -23.69 34.39 3.90
N THR A 50 -24.21 35.52 4.39
CA THR A 50 -24.08 36.84 3.76
C THR A 50 -22.65 37.36 3.79
N ASP A 51 -21.85 36.92 4.77
CA ASP A 51 -20.47 37.35 4.99
C ASP A 51 -19.46 36.44 4.28
N LEU A 52 -19.91 35.27 3.80
CA LEU A 52 -19.07 34.23 3.19
C LEU A 52 -18.10 34.77 2.10
N PRO A 53 -18.53 35.61 1.13
CA PRO A 53 -17.60 36.13 0.12
C PRO A 53 -16.50 37.01 0.72
N PHE A 54 -16.82 37.78 1.77
CA PHE A 54 -15.87 38.66 2.45
C PHE A 54 -14.92 37.87 3.34
N ALA A 55 -15.43 36.86 4.06
CA ALA A 55 -14.62 35.96 4.87
C ALA A 55 -13.61 35.19 4.02
N VAL A 56 -14.02 34.69 2.84
CA VAL A 56 -13.09 34.04 1.89
C VAL A 56 -12.01 35.00 1.42
N GLN A 57 -12.36 36.25 1.10
CA GLN A 57 -11.38 37.25 0.66
C GLN A 57 -10.35 37.58 1.76
N GLU A 58 -10.81 37.76 3.00
CA GLU A 58 -9.96 38.04 4.16
C GLU A 58 -9.08 36.83 4.50
N LEU A 59 -9.62 35.62 4.46
CA LEU A 59 -8.85 34.41 4.69
C LEU A 59 -7.70 34.27 3.68
N HIS A 60 -7.94 34.57 2.40
CA HIS A 60 -6.88 34.66 1.40
C HIS A 60 -5.87 35.80 1.66
N GLN A 61 -6.25 36.90 2.31
CA GLN A 61 -5.31 37.93 2.74
C GLN A 61 -4.42 37.42 3.88
N ILE A 62 -5.00 36.73 4.87
CA ILE A 62 -4.26 36.10 5.97
C ILE A 62 -3.22 35.12 5.42
N PHE A 63 -3.62 34.23 4.50
CA PHE A 63 -2.67 33.29 3.88
C PHE A 63 -1.53 33.98 3.14
N ARG A 64 -1.79 35.07 2.42
CA ARG A 64 -0.72 35.87 1.78
C ARG A 64 0.21 36.53 2.80
N SER A 65 -0.33 37.05 3.90
CA SER A 65 0.45 37.71 4.94
C SER A 65 1.38 36.74 5.68
N TRP A 66 0.97 35.48 5.83
CA TRP A 66 1.72 34.45 6.53
C TRP A 66 2.38 33.41 5.63
N GLU A 67 2.40 33.65 4.31
CA GLU A 67 3.10 32.84 3.30
C GLU A 67 2.57 31.39 3.14
N TYR A 68 1.25 31.21 3.26
CA TYR A 68 0.54 29.95 2.99
C TYR A 68 0.11 29.87 1.51
N ASP A 69 1.08 29.76 0.60
CA ASP A 69 0.85 29.78 -0.85
C ASP A 69 0.08 28.55 -1.37
N ASP A 70 0.07 27.45 -0.61
CA ASP A 70 -0.60 26.20 -0.95
C ASP A 70 -1.99 26.05 -0.33
N ALA A 71 -2.49 27.09 0.34
CA ALA A 71 -3.77 27.05 1.03
C ALA A 71 -4.94 26.89 0.05
N VAL A 72 -5.81 25.91 0.34
CA VAL A 72 -7.03 25.64 -0.40
C VAL A 72 -8.23 25.88 0.51
N VAL A 73 -9.15 26.74 0.07
CA VAL A 73 -10.41 27.03 0.77
C VAL A 73 -11.56 26.28 0.09
N PHE A 74 -12.35 25.57 0.88
CA PHE A 74 -13.57 24.89 0.45
C PHE A 74 -14.57 24.86 1.61
N GLY A 75 -15.68 24.14 1.50
CA GLY A 75 -16.55 23.91 2.65
C GLY A 75 -17.99 23.64 2.28
N HIS A 76 -18.88 23.92 3.24
CA HIS A 76 -20.32 23.75 3.11
C HIS A 76 -20.97 25.12 3.03
N ALA A 77 -20.97 25.70 1.83
CA ALA A 77 -21.36 27.09 1.59
C ALA A 77 -22.78 27.44 2.08
N LYS A 78 -23.69 26.46 2.12
CA LYS A 78 -25.06 26.63 2.64
C LYS A 78 -25.07 26.94 4.14
N ASP A 79 -24.11 26.40 4.88
CA ASP A 79 -24.08 26.44 6.34
C ASP A 79 -23.07 27.46 6.87
N GLY A 80 -22.49 28.29 5.99
CA GLY A 80 -21.49 29.28 6.37
C GLY A 80 -20.15 28.69 6.80
N ASN A 81 -20.00 27.36 6.66
CA ASN A 81 -18.83 26.62 7.10
C ASN A 81 -17.74 26.66 6.01
N LEU A 82 -16.65 27.34 6.33
CA LEU A 82 -15.43 27.41 5.53
C LEU A 82 -14.36 26.51 6.14
N HIS A 83 -13.83 25.65 5.29
CA HIS A 83 -12.67 24.80 5.53
C HIS A 83 -11.48 25.39 4.83
N PHE A 84 -10.31 25.26 5.45
CA PHE A 84 -9.07 25.43 4.73
C PHE A 84 -8.06 24.35 5.07
N VAL A 85 -7.23 24.05 4.08
CA VAL A 85 -6.12 23.10 4.21
C VAL A 85 -4.88 23.73 3.61
N SER A 86 -3.76 23.65 4.33
CA SER A 86 -2.46 24.19 3.91
C SER A 86 -1.32 23.39 4.54
N SER A 87 -0.07 23.63 4.15
CA SER A 87 1.08 23.01 4.81
C SER A 87 1.96 24.00 5.56
N ILE A 88 2.61 23.54 6.63
CA ILE A 88 3.54 24.33 7.45
C ILE A 88 4.67 23.46 7.97
N ASP A 89 5.89 24.00 8.06
CA ASP A 89 7.04 23.29 8.63
C ASP A 89 7.12 23.51 10.14
N PHE A 90 6.77 22.49 10.93
CA PHE A 90 6.92 22.54 12.40
C PHE A 90 8.31 22.09 12.90
N ASN A 91 9.19 21.69 11.99
CA ASN A 91 10.60 21.46 12.34
C ASN A 91 11.37 22.79 12.44
N ASP A 92 10.83 23.88 11.87
CA ASP A 92 11.44 25.20 11.87
C ASP A 92 10.69 26.23 12.74
N LYS A 93 11.45 27.12 13.38
CA LYS A 93 10.93 28.18 14.25
C LYS A 93 10.13 29.22 13.49
N ASP A 94 10.48 29.51 12.23
CA ASP A 94 9.71 30.45 11.40
C ASP A 94 8.33 29.87 11.07
N GLY A 95 8.25 28.56 10.79
CA GLY A 95 6.97 27.89 10.57
C GLY A 95 6.05 27.93 11.80
N ILE A 96 6.58 27.70 13.00
CA ILE A 96 5.83 27.86 14.26
C ILE A 96 5.33 29.29 14.44
N LYS A 97 6.17 30.30 14.13
CA LYS A 97 5.79 31.71 14.21
C LYS A 97 4.68 32.05 13.21
N LYS A 98 4.77 31.57 11.97
CA LYS A 98 3.75 31.76 10.93
C LYS A 98 2.44 31.10 11.31
N PHE A 99 2.49 29.93 11.94
CA PHE A 99 1.32 29.25 12.48
C PHE A 99 0.64 30.06 13.59
N ASP A 100 1.37 30.50 14.61
CA ASP A 100 0.84 31.34 15.69
C ASP A 100 0.17 32.61 15.15
N GLY A 101 0.85 33.29 14.22
CA GLY A 101 0.34 34.50 13.58
C GLY A 101 -0.95 34.27 12.79
N MET A 102 -0.96 33.24 11.94
CA MET A 102 -2.13 32.88 11.14
C MET A 102 -3.34 32.54 12.01
N ILE A 103 -3.15 31.75 13.07
CA ILE A 103 -4.25 31.39 13.98
C ILE A 103 -4.78 32.62 14.72
N LYS A 104 -3.92 33.53 15.19
CA LYS A 104 -4.37 34.77 15.85
C LYS A 104 -5.17 35.68 14.92
N ASP A 105 -4.73 35.83 13.67
CA ASP A 105 -5.46 36.61 12.67
C ASP A 105 -6.79 35.94 12.29
N LEU A 106 -6.81 34.61 12.17
CA LEU A 106 -8.03 33.83 11.96
C LEU A 106 -9.04 34.06 13.09
N VAL A 107 -8.57 34.06 14.35
CA VAL A 107 -9.40 34.31 15.53
C VAL A 107 -9.97 35.73 15.52
N SER A 108 -9.13 36.73 15.25
CA SER A 108 -9.51 38.15 15.16
C SER A 108 -10.54 38.39 14.05
N MET A 109 -10.31 37.81 12.87
CA MET A 109 -11.23 37.86 11.74
C MET A 109 -12.57 37.21 12.08
N THR A 110 -12.53 35.96 12.56
CA THR A 110 -13.75 35.16 12.74
C THR A 110 -14.64 35.73 13.84
N ILE A 111 -14.10 35.91 15.05
CA ILE A 111 -14.90 36.38 16.19
C ILE A 111 -15.05 37.90 16.15
N GLY A 112 -13.94 38.63 15.98
CA GLY A 112 -13.93 40.08 16.13
C GLY A 112 -14.64 40.83 14.99
N LYS A 113 -14.50 40.35 13.75
CA LYS A 113 -15.04 41.03 12.57
C LYS A 113 -16.36 40.43 12.08
N PHE A 114 -16.45 39.11 12.00
CA PHE A 114 -17.62 38.43 11.44
C PHE A 114 -18.59 37.90 12.48
N ASN A 115 -18.26 37.99 13.78
CA ASN A 115 -19.04 37.40 14.86
C ASN A 115 -19.40 35.93 14.57
N GLY A 116 -18.43 35.20 14.02
CA GLY A 116 -18.51 33.81 13.63
C GLY A 116 -18.02 32.86 14.72
N SER A 117 -17.87 31.58 14.36
CA SER A 117 -17.37 30.53 15.24
C SER A 117 -16.06 29.93 14.73
N LEU A 118 -15.13 29.63 15.63
CA LEU A 118 -13.81 29.04 15.33
C LEU A 118 -13.84 27.54 15.07
N LYS A 119 -15.03 26.95 15.09
CA LYS A 119 -15.25 25.51 14.92
C LYS A 119 -16.65 25.28 14.39
N ALA A 120 -16.78 24.58 13.27
CA ALA A 120 -18.08 24.20 12.73
C ALA A 120 -18.33 22.69 12.90
N GLU A 121 -17.36 21.86 12.52
CA GLU A 121 -17.41 20.39 12.58
C GLU A 121 -16.19 19.73 13.24
N HIS A 122 -14.98 20.33 13.19
CA HIS A 122 -13.78 19.67 13.72
C HIS A 122 -13.64 19.73 15.25
N GLY A 123 -14.43 20.60 15.91
CA GLY A 123 -14.39 20.80 17.35
C GLY A 123 -13.24 21.70 17.79
N THR A 124 -12.97 21.76 19.10
CA THR A 124 -11.98 22.70 19.65
C THR A 124 -10.53 22.20 19.47
N GLY A 125 -10.26 20.97 19.92
CA GLY A 125 -8.90 20.43 19.94
C GLY A 125 -7.89 21.30 20.72
N ARG A 126 -6.63 20.87 20.74
CA ARG A 126 -5.56 21.66 21.38
C ARG A 126 -5.31 23.00 20.68
N ASN A 127 -5.59 23.06 19.38
CA ASN A 127 -5.34 24.24 18.57
C ASN A 127 -6.27 25.41 18.93
N MET A 128 -7.58 25.16 19.09
CA MET A 128 -8.54 26.23 19.40
C MET A 128 -8.83 26.39 20.90
N ALA A 129 -8.38 25.47 21.76
CA ALA A 129 -8.62 25.53 23.21
C ALA A 129 -8.19 26.85 23.87
N PRO A 130 -7.04 27.46 23.51
CA PRO A 130 -6.64 28.76 24.03
C PRO A 130 -7.61 29.92 23.72
N PHE A 131 -8.45 29.78 22.70
CA PHE A 131 -9.32 30.83 22.20
C PHE A 131 -10.80 30.64 22.56
N VAL A 132 -11.12 29.60 23.34
CA VAL A 132 -12.51 29.33 23.77
C VAL A 132 -13.09 30.48 24.59
N GLU A 133 -12.29 31.11 25.45
CA GLU A 133 -12.74 32.28 26.22
C GLU A 133 -12.97 33.50 25.32
N THR A 134 -12.18 33.66 24.25
CA THR A 134 -12.42 34.70 23.24
C THR A 134 -13.77 34.52 22.54
N GLU A 135 -14.17 33.29 22.26
CA GLU A 135 -15.43 32.98 21.56
C GLU A 135 -16.66 33.04 22.47
N TRP A 136 -16.56 32.51 23.70
CA TRP A 136 -17.71 32.31 24.59
C TRP A 136 -17.78 33.29 25.75
N GLY A 137 -16.72 34.05 26.01
CA GLY A 137 -16.60 34.94 27.17
C GLY A 137 -16.34 34.20 28.48
N GLY A 138 -15.74 34.91 29.44
CA GLY A 138 -15.29 34.34 30.71
C GLY A 138 -16.41 33.69 31.53
N GLU A 139 -17.61 34.29 31.57
CA GLU A 139 -18.72 33.75 32.37
C GLU A 139 -19.16 32.36 31.91
N LEU A 140 -19.33 32.17 30.60
CA LEU A 140 -19.72 30.87 30.05
C LEU A 140 -18.59 29.86 30.15
N VAL A 141 -17.34 30.27 29.94
CA VAL A 141 -16.18 29.39 30.13
C VAL A 141 -16.07 28.90 31.57
N GLU A 142 -16.35 29.73 32.58
CA GLU A 142 -16.39 29.29 33.97
C GLU A 142 -17.52 28.27 34.24
N VAL A 143 -18.67 28.39 33.56
CA VAL A 143 -19.71 27.35 33.62
C VAL A 143 -19.19 26.03 33.02
N MET A 144 -18.50 26.08 31.87
CA MET A 144 -17.90 24.89 31.27
C MET A 144 -16.87 24.23 32.21
N TRP A 145 -16.05 25.03 32.89
CA TRP A 145 -15.10 24.53 33.89
C TRP A 145 -15.79 23.90 35.10
N LYS A 146 -16.88 24.50 35.62
CA LYS A 146 -17.67 23.89 36.70
C LYS A 146 -18.20 22.52 36.31
N ILE A 147 -18.77 22.39 35.10
CA ILE A 147 -19.25 21.11 34.58
C ILE A 147 -18.09 20.11 34.48
N LYS A 148 -16.94 20.53 33.94
CA LYS A 148 -15.74 19.69 33.83
C LYS A 148 -15.25 19.21 35.20
N SER A 149 -15.17 20.08 36.20
CA SER A 149 -14.74 19.72 37.56
C SER A 149 -15.74 18.82 38.29
N LEU A 150 -17.04 18.92 37.99
CA LEU A 150 -18.04 18.01 38.55
C LEU A 150 -17.93 16.60 37.95
N ALA A 151 -17.68 16.50 36.64
CA ALA A 151 -17.60 15.21 35.94
C ALA A 151 -16.21 14.55 36.04
N ASP A 152 -15.15 15.36 36.14
CA ASP A 152 -13.75 14.92 36.20
C ASP A 152 -12.98 15.77 37.22
N PRO A 153 -13.16 15.52 38.54
CA PRO A 153 -12.58 16.35 39.60
C PRO A 153 -11.04 16.37 39.62
N ASN A 154 -10.40 15.35 39.06
CA ASN A 154 -8.94 15.24 38.97
C ASN A 154 -8.39 15.72 37.63
N HIS A 155 -9.26 16.13 36.70
CA HIS A 155 -8.89 16.63 35.37
C HIS A 155 -8.03 15.66 34.53
N ILE A 156 -8.28 14.36 34.65
CA ILE A 156 -7.49 13.32 33.95
C ILE A 156 -8.03 12.99 32.55
N LEU A 157 -9.29 13.31 32.25
CA LEU A 157 -9.92 12.98 30.96
C LEU A 157 -9.59 14.06 29.91
N ASN A 158 -8.70 13.73 28.97
CA ASN A 158 -8.27 14.58 27.84
C ASN A 158 -7.85 16.01 28.25
N PRO A 159 -6.82 16.16 29.09
CA PRO A 159 -6.36 17.48 29.55
C PRO A 159 -5.90 18.36 28.37
N GLY A 160 -6.32 19.62 28.40
CA GLY A 160 -5.90 20.65 27.45
C GLY A 160 -6.50 20.58 26.05
N VAL A 161 -7.44 19.67 25.78
CA VAL A 161 -8.02 19.45 24.43
C VAL A 161 -9.30 20.26 24.17
N LEU A 162 -10.17 20.48 25.17
CA LEU A 162 -11.41 21.26 24.97
C LEU A 162 -11.40 22.55 25.78
N LEU A 163 -10.99 22.45 27.04
CA LEU A 163 -10.81 23.57 27.95
C LEU A 163 -9.35 23.56 28.40
N ASN A 164 -8.73 24.73 28.34
CA ASN A 164 -7.36 24.89 28.77
C ASN A 164 -7.16 26.27 29.37
N ARG A 165 -6.38 26.36 30.45
CA ARG A 165 -5.98 27.63 31.06
C ARG A 165 -4.66 28.15 30.49
N ASN A 166 -3.89 27.29 29.82
CA ASN A 166 -2.68 27.70 29.13
C ASN A 166 -3.05 28.30 27.76
N THR A 167 -2.78 29.60 27.61
CA THR A 167 -3.09 30.37 26.40
C THR A 167 -2.13 30.11 25.23
N ASN A 168 -1.11 29.28 25.42
CA ASN A 168 -0.11 28.94 24.40
C ASN A 168 -0.14 27.47 24.00
N THR A 169 -1.11 26.67 24.45
CA THR A 169 -1.13 25.23 24.17
C THR A 169 -1.21 24.89 22.68
N HIS A 170 -1.71 25.78 21.83
CA HIS A 170 -1.68 25.59 20.37
C HIS A 170 -0.25 25.56 19.80
N LEU A 171 0.76 26.01 20.54
CA LEU A 171 2.17 26.01 20.16
C LEU A 171 3.01 24.92 20.85
N GLU A 172 2.40 24.14 21.73
CA GLU A 172 3.08 23.13 22.54
C GLU A 172 2.85 21.73 21.98
N ASN A 173 3.86 20.86 22.10
CA ASN A 173 3.80 19.47 21.64
C ASN A 173 3.40 19.36 20.15
N LEU A 174 3.83 20.32 19.33
CA LEU A 174 3.66 20.29 17.89
C LEU A 174 4.40 19.09 17.32
N LYS A 175 3.70 18.28 16.54
CA LYS A 175 4.29 17.10 15.93
C LYS A 175 5.25 17.52 14.80
N GLN A 176 6.51 17.14 14.97
CA GLN A 176 7.53 17.30 13.94
C GLN A 176 7.37 16.22 12.85
N MET A 177 7.75 16.58 11.63
CA MET A 177 7.59 15.75 10.43
C MET A 177 8.90 15.68 9.66
N PRO A 178 10.01 15.20 10.26
CA PRO A 178 11.30 15.17 9.58
C PRO A 178 11.23 14.29 8.31
N PRO A 179 11.93 14.67 7.22
CA PRO A 179 12.08 13.82 6.05
C PRO A 179 12.78 12.50 6.38
N VAL A 180 12.32 11.41 5.75
CA VAL A 180 12.86 10.05 5.92
C VAL A 180 13.22 9.44 4.56
N SER A 181 12.28 9.49 3.62
CA SER A 181 12.45 8.98 2.25
C SER A 181 11.37 9.61 1.36
N GLU A 182 11.76 10.01 0.15
CA GLU A 182 10.84 10.56 -0.85
C GLU A 182 9.60 9.66 -1.07
N THR A 183 9.74 8.34 -0.90
CA THR A 183 8.67 7.35 -1.04
C THR A 183 7.54 7.52 0.00
N VAL A 184 7.83 8.04 1.19
CA VAL A 184 6.86 8.12 2.31
C VAL A 184 6.70 9.52 2.87
N ASP A 185 7.53 10.48 2.46
CA ASP A 185 7.57 11.81 3.03
C ASP A 185 6.26 12.58 2.91
N LEU A 186 5.44 12.28 1.90
CA LEU A 186 4.10 12.85 1.70
C LEU A 186 3.03 12.28 2.65
N CYS A 187 3.36 11.27 3.47
CA CYS A 187 2.40 10.67 4.40
C CYS A 187 1.89 11.70 5.40
N VAL A 188 0.57 11.92 5.42
CA VAL A 188 -0.13 12.82 6.37
C VAL A 188 -0.61 12.10 7.63
N GLU A 189 -0.22 10.84 7.82
CA GLU A 189 -0.50 10.04 9.02
C GLU A 189 -1.99 9.82 9.36
N CYS A 190 -2.85 9.82 8.34
CA CYS A 190 -4.31 9.63 8.47
C CYS A 190 -4.77 8.21 8.84
N GLY A 191 -3.96 7.19 8.56
CA GLY A 191 -4.25 5.81 8.96
C GLY A 191 -5.17 5.00 8.03
N PHE A 192 -5.59 5.51 6.87
CA PHE A 192 -6.41 4.74 5.91
C PHE A 192 -5.77 3.42 5.46
N CYS A 193 -4.44 3.35 5.47
CA CYS A 193 -3.70 2.15 5.11
C CYS A 193 -3.65 1.07 6.21
N GLU A 194 -4.08 1.37 7.45
CA GLU A 194 -3.96 0.45 8.58
C GLU A 194 -4.92 -0.74 8.48
N PRO A 195 -6.23 -0.56 8.15
CA PRO A 195 -7.18 -1.67 8.13
C PRO A 195 -6.82 -2.77 7.13
N VAL A 196 -6.15 -2.47 6.01
CA VAL A 196 -5.78 -3.46 4.98
C VAL A 196 -4.46 -4.19 5.26
N CYS A 197 -3.74 -3.78 6.31
CA CYS A 197 -2.44 -4.36 6.65
C CYS A 197 -2.61 -5.54 7.63
N PRO A 198 -2.08 -6.74 7.31
CA PRO A 198 -2.17 -7.89 8.21
C PRO A 198 -1.38 -7.69 9.51
N SER A 199 -0.42 -6.76 9.52
CA SER A 199 0.35 -6.46 10.73
C SER A 199 -0.43 -5.66 11.77
N ARG A 200 -1.64 -5.16 11.46
CA ARG A 200 -2.43 -4.31 12.36
C ARG A 200 -2.70 -4.96 13.72
N ASP A 201 -2.84 -6.29 13.73
CA ASP A 201 -3.12 -7.11 14.91
C ASP A 201 -1.86 -7.88 15.39
N LEU A 202 -0.67 -7.54 14.89
CA LEU A 202 0.58 -8.23 15.20
C LEU A 202 1.71 -7.27 15.61
N THR A 203 2.02 -6.26 14.80
CA THR A 203 3.16 -5.33 14.98
C THR A 203 2.80 -3.92 14.46
N LEU A 204 3.62 -3.33 13.57
CA LEU A 204 3.42 -1.98 13.05
C LEU A 204 2.62 -2.00 11.74
N THR A 205 1.65 -1.10 11.65
CA THR A 205 0.92 -0.79 10.41
C THR A 205 1.80 0.03 9.45
N PRO A 206 1.37 0.24 8.18
CA PRO A 206 2.15 1.04 7.22
C PRO A 206 2.37 2.48 7.71
N ARG A 207 1.35 3.11 8.31
CA ARG A 207 1.49 4.44 8.93
C ARG A 207 2.48 4.40 10.10
N GLN A 208 2.33 3.46 11.03
CA GLN A 208 3.21 3.37 12.21
C GLN A 208 4.68 3.13 11.82
N ARG A 209 4.94 2.36 10.75
CA ARG A 209 6.29 2.19 10.20
C ARG A 209 6.91 3.52 9.79
N ILE A 210 6.14 4.39 9.12
CA ILE A 210 6.59 5.71 8.71
C ILE A 210 6.85 6.60 9.93
N VAL A 211 5.90 6.62 10.89
CA VAL A 211 6.03 7.39 12.13
C VAL A 211 7.30 7.01 12.90
N VAL A 212 7.53 5.71 13.15
CA VAL A 212 8.73 5.26 13.88
C VAL A 212 10.02 5.69 13.18
N ASN A 213 10.07 5.62 11.85
CA ASN A 213 11.26 6.10 11.13
C ASN A 213 11.42 7.62 11.21
N ARG A 214 10.33 8.39 11.27
CA ARG A 214 10.40 9.85 11.50
C ARG A 214 10.92 10.17 12.89
N GLU A 215 10.41 9.49 13.91
CA GLU A 215 10.89 9.64 15.29
C GLU A 215 12.40 9.35 15.37
N MET A 216 12.87 8.30 14.69
CA MET A 216 14.29 7.96 14.61
C MET A 216 15.18 9.02 13.92
N MET A 217 14.60 9.98 13.18
CA MET A 217 15.33 11.11 12.61
C MET A 217 15.46 12.29 13.59
N LEU A 218 14.73 12.28 14.70
CA LEU A 218 14.81 13.33 15.72
C LEU A 218 16.07 13.16 16.57
N SER A 219 16.69 14.28 16.95
CA SER A 219 17.99 14.30 17.65
C SER A 219 17.88 14.04 19.16
N GLU A 220 16.82 13.37 19.62
CA GLU A 220 16.46 13.28 21.04
C GLU A 220 16.89 11.96 21.69
N PHE A 221 17.33 10.99 20.89
CA PHE A 221 17.67 9.65 21.36
C PHE A 221 19.18 9.49 21.62
N THR A 222 19.52 8.81 22.72
CA THR A 222 20.88 8.31 22.93
C THR A 222 21.21 7.22 21.93
N GLN A 223 22.50 7.00 21.64
CA GLN A 223 22.91 5.92 20.71
C GLN A 223 22.36 4.55 21.15
N SER A 224 22.36 4.25 22.45
CA SER A 224 21.82 2.98 22.97
C SER A 224 20.31 2.84 22.69
N ALA A 225 19.55 3.92 22.83
CA ALA A 225 18.11 3.91 22.54
C ALA A 225 17.86 3.78 21.04
N MET A 226 18.69 4.42 20.21
CA MET A 226 18.63 4.28 18.74
C MET A 226 18.91 2.84 18.29
N ASP A 227 19.90 2.18 18.88
CA ASP A 227 20.25 0.80 18.56
C ASP A 227 19.11 -0.16 18.95
N GLU A 228 18.45 0.06 20.09
CA GLU A 228 17.27 -0.69 20.53
C GLU A 228 16.09 -0.50 19.56
N LEU A 229 15.75 0.75 19.22
CA LEU A 229 14.69 1.07 18.26
C LEU A 229 14.95 0.44 16.88
N GLN A 230 16.20 0.50 16.39
CA GLN A 230 16.58 -0.14 15.12
C GLN A 230 16.43 -1.65 15.16
N ASN A 231 16.82 -2.28 16.27
CA ASN A 231 16.70 -3.72 16.47
C ASN A 231 15.23 -4.15 16.47
N ASP A 232 14.37 -3.46 17.22
CA ASP A 232 12.95 -3.78 17.32
C ASP A 232 12.23 -3.54 15.99
N PHE A 233 12.55 -2.44 15.30
CA PHE A 233 12.06 -2.16 13.95
C PHE A 233 12.43 -3.26 12.95
N GLY A 234 13.53 -3.98 13.19
CA GLY A 234 13.95 -5.12 12.36
C GLY A 234 12.87 -6.21 12.23
N TYR A 235 12.15 -6.53 13.30
CA TYR A 235 11.02 -7.47 13.24
C TYR A 235 9.69 -6.73 12.97
N ASP A 236 9.39 -5.71 13.77
CA ASP A 236 8.09 -5.05 13.81
C ASP A 236 7.80 -4.18 12.58
N GLY A 237 8.83 -3.56 12.04
CA GLY A 237 8.73 -2.71 10.85
C GLY A 237 9.05 -3.45 9.57
N ASN A 238 10.18 -4.17 9.55
CA ASN A 238 10.73 -4.76 8.34
C ASN A 238 10.21 -6.18 8.06
N GLN A 239 10.44 -7.15 8.97
CA GLN A 239 10.14 -8.56 8.68
C GLN A 239 8.65 -8.86 8.54
N THR A 240 7.80 -8.17 9.30
CA THR A 240 6.34 -8.31 9.26
C THR A 240 5.67 -7.56 8.11
N CYS A 241 6.42 -6.88 7.24
CA CYS A 241 5.89 -6.30 6.01
C CYS A 241 5.98 -7.29 4.82
N ALA A 242 4.85 -7.59 4.21
CA ALA A 242 4.72 -8.44 3.01
C ALA A 242 5.29 -7.79 1.75
N THR A 243 5.43 -6.46 1.73
CA THR A 243 5.96 -5.66 0.60
C THR A 243 5.21 -5.80 -0.73
N ASP A 244 3.92 -6.09 -0.66
CA ASP A 244 3.01 -6.17 -1.81
C ASP A 244 2.52 -4.79 -2.30
N GLY A 245 2.43 -3.83 -1.39
CA GLY A 245 1.99 -2.47 -1.65
C GLY A 245 0.48 -2.29 -1.74
N LEU A 246 -0.33 -3.22 -1.20
CA LEU A 246 -1.79 -3.04 -1.16
C LEU A 246 -2.21 -1.81 -0.35
N CYS A 247 -1.41 -1.43 0.65
CA CYS A 247 -1.59 -0.19 1.41
C CYS A 247 -1.65 1.08 0.55
N ALA A 248 -1.09 1.06 -0.68
CA ALA A 248 -1.14 2.21 -1.58
C ALA A 248 -2.54 2.43 -2.18
N LEU A 249 -3.35 1.37 -2.33
CA LEU A 249 -4.70 1.47 -2.88
C LEU A 249 -5.65 2.21 -1.93
N GLU A 250 -5.42 2.08 -0.62
CA GLU A 250 -6.17 2.82 0.41
C GLU A 250 -5.53 4.16 0.76
N CYS A 251 -4.30 4.42 0.31
CA CYS A 251 -3.60 5.63 0.68
C CYS A 251 -4.10 6.81 -0.16
N PRO A 252 -4.64 7.88 0.45
CA PRO A 252 -5.14 9.04 -0.29
C PRO A 252 -4.07 9.75 -1.15
N VAL A 253 -2.80 9.56 -0.80
CA VAL A 253 -1.64 10.14 -1.50
C VAL A 253 -0.78 9.05 -2.18
N ASN A 254 -1.34 7.85 -2.39
CA ASN A 254 -0.76 6.73 -3.13
C ASN A 254 0.61 6.22 -2.61
N ILE A 255 0.84 6.25 -1.30
CA ILE A 255 2.11 5.78 -0.71
C ILE A 255 2.15 4.25 -0.66
N ASP A 256 3.18 3.68 -1.29
CA ASP A 256 3.50 2.26 -1.21
C ASP A 256 4.59 2.04 -0.15
N THR A 257 4.18 1.76 1.10
CA THR A 257 5.11 1.43 2.18
C THR A 257 5.89 0.12 1.89
N GLY A 258 5.41 -0.73 0.99
CA GLY A 258 6.15 -1.90 0.52
C GLY A 258 7.41 -1.53 -0.25
N VAL A 259 7.40 -0.43 -1.00
CA VAL A 259 8.60 0.13 -1.66
C VAL A 259 9.56 0.68 -0.62
N PHE A 260 9.08 1.46 0.35
CA PHE A 260 9.89 1.98 1.45
C PHE A 260 10.61 0.88 2.22
N ILE A 261 9.92 -0.20 2.58
CA ILE A 261 10.57 -1.32 3.28
C ILE A 261 11.60 -2.04 2.38
N LYS A 262 11.40 -2.11 1.06
CA LYS A 262 12.42 -2.65 0.15
C LYS A 262 13.66 -1.75 0.11
N GLU A 263 13.50 -0.42 0.17
CA GLU A 263 14.62 0.54 0.29
C GLU A 263 15.42 0.29 1.57
N GLN A 264 14.74 0.15 2.71
CA GLN A 264 15.36 -0.18 4.00
C GLN A 264 16.09 -1.53 3.97
N ARG A 265 15.50 -2.55 3.34
CA ARG A 265 16.15 -3.87 3.20
C ARG A 265 17.47 -3.79 2.44
N ARG A 266 17.54 -2.97 1.37
CA ARG A 266 18.77 -2.80 0.55
C ARG A 266 19.97 -2.34 1.38
N THR A 267 19.77 -1.50 2.38
CA THR A 267 20.86 -0.94 3.19
C THR A 267 21.25 -1.83 4.37
N GLN A 268 20.40 -2.80 4.74
CA GLN A 268 20.60 -3.66 5.91
C GLN A 268 21.27 -5.01 5.61
N HIS A 269 21.57 -5.32 4.34
CA HIS A 269 22.19 -6.59 3.97
C HIS A 269 23.68 -6.65 4.32
N SER A 270 24.12 -7.82 4.80
CA SER A 270 25.55 -8.09 4.95
C SER A 270 26.19 -8.41 3.61
N LEU A 271 27.49 -8.10 3.45
CA LEU A 271 28.25 -8.41 2.24
C LEU A 271 28.16 -9.90 1.85
N PHE A 272 28.19 -10.79 2.85
CA PHE A 272 28.04 -12.22 2.62
C PHE A 272 26.67 -12.58 2.03
N SER A 273 25.59 -12.01 2.58
CA SER A 273 24.23 -12.25 2.09
C SER A 273 24.03 -11.76 0.65
N GLU A 274 24.63 -10.61 0.30
CA GLU A 274 24.66 -10.09 -1.07
C GLU A 274 25.40 -11.03 -2.03
N ILE A 275 26.59 -11.51 -1.65
CA ILE A 275 27.35 -12.47 -2.47
C ILE A 275 26.53 -13.74 -2.70
N LEU A 276 25.92 -14.29 -1.65
CA LEU A 276 25.10 -15.49 -1.74
C LEU A 276 23.88 -15.27 -2.66
N ALA A 277 23.17 -14.15 -2.52
CA ALA A 277 22.03 -13.82 -3.37
C ALA A 277 22.43 -13.75 -4.86
N ASN A 278 23.59 -13.15 -5.16
CA ASN A 278 24.13 -13.08 -6.52
C ASN A 278 24.52 -14.45 -7.08
N ILE A 279 25.10 -15.34 -6.26
CA ILE A 279 25.40 -16.73 -6.63
C ILE A 279 24.11 -17.48 -6.95
N ILE A 280 23.08 -17.33 -6.11
CA ILE A 280 21.76 -17.93 -6.33
C ILE A 280 21.13 -17.45 -7.64
N ALA A 281 21.16 -16.13 -7.91
CA ALA A 281 20.64 -15.58 -9.17
C ALA A 281 21.37 -16.14 -10.39
N ARG A 282 22.71 -16.19 -10.36
CA ARG A 282 23.50 -16.75 -11.48
C ARG A 282 23.22 -18.24 -11.71
N ASN A 283 22.99 -18.99 -10.63
CA ASN A 283 22.79 -20.44 -10.65
C ASN A 283 21.32 -20.85 -10.42
N PHE A 284 20.38 -20.00 -10.83
CA PHE A 284 18.96 -20.15 -10.47
C PHE A 284 18.35 -21.52 -10.84
N ALA A 285 18.79 -22.15 -11.93
CA ALA A 285 18.35 -23.49 -12.32
C ALA A 285 18.69 -24.56 -11.28
N VAL A 286 19.88 -24.48 -10.69
CA VAL A 286 20.30 -25.38 -9.59
C VAL A 286 19.44 -25.13 -8.37
N THR A 287 19.23 -23.86 -8.00
CA THR A 287 18.36 -23.48 -6.87
C THR A 287 16.93 -24.02 -7.04
N GLN A 288 16.33 -23.85 -8.21
CA GLN A 288 14.99 -24.39 -8.48
C GLN A 288 14.95 -25.92 -8.37
N SER A 289 15.97 -26.60 -8.90
CA SER A 289 16.08 -28.06 -8.82
C SER A 289 16.17 -28.54 -7.37
N LEU A 290 17.02 -27.90 -6.55
CA LEU A 290 17.17 -28.21 -5.13
C LEU A 290 15.88 -28.00 -4.35
N ILE A 291 15.18 -26.87 -4.56
CA ILE A 291 13.88 -26.62 -3.93
C ILE A 291 12.88 -27.71 -4.31
N LYS A 292 12.79 -28.03 -5.60
CA LYS A 292 11.86 -29.05 -6.11
C LYS A 292 12.14 -30.43 -5.54
N VAL A 293 13.41 -30.84 -5.48
CA VAL A 293 13.83 -32.11 -4.87
C VAL A 293 13.52 -32.11 -3.38
N GLY A 294 13.84 -31.04 -2.66
CA GLY A 294 13.52 -30.89 -1.24
C GLY A 294 12.02 -31.04 -0.95
N LEU A 295 11.17 -30.38 -1.75
CA LEU A 295 9.71 -30.49 -1.63
C LEU A 295 9.19 -31.91 -1.90
N LYS A 296 9.71 -32.59 -2.93
CA LYS A 296 9.35 -33.99 -3.21
C LYS A 296 9.79 -34.94 -2.11
N SER A 297 11.04 -34.83 -1.67
CA SER A 297 11.57 -35.66 -0.59
C SER A 297 10.82 -35.42 0.72
N GLY A 298 10.47 -34.17 1.02
CA GLY A 298 9.68 -33.85 2.20
C GLY A 298 8.29 -34.47 2.16
N SER A 299 7.62 -34.41 1.00
CA SER A 299 6.31 -35.05 0.83
C SER A 299 6.33 -36.58 1.03
N LEU A 300 7.47 -37.25 0.77
CA LEU A 300 7.65 -38.69 1.00
C LEU A 300 7.80 -39.04 2.49
N ILE A 301 8.41 -38.14 3.30
CA ILE A 301 8.55 -38.32 4.76
C ILE A 301 7.19 -38.22 5.45
N GLY A 302 6.24 -37.50 4.85
CA GLY A 302 4.89 -37.28 5.35
C GLY A 302 4.72 -35.85 5.86
N ASN A 303 3.82 -35.11 5.22
CA ASN A 303 3.66 -33.68 5.46
C ASN A 303 3.30 -33.34 6.92
N SER A 304 2.45 -34.15 7.56
CA SER A 304 2.06 -33.93 8.96
C SER A 304 3.21 -34.15 9.96
N ILE A 305 4.21 -34.98 9.60
CA ILE A 305 5.40 -35.20 10.43
C ILE A 305 6.31 -33.97 10.33
N LEU A 306 6.57 -33.50 9.11
CA LEU A 306 7.41 -32.32 8.88
C LEU A 306 6.80 -31.05 9.47
N GLU A 307 5.50 -30.88 9.39
CA GLU A 307 4.79 -29.77 10.04
C GLU A 307 5.04 -29.76 11.56
N LYS A 308 4.90 -30.92 12.23
CA LYS A 308 5.20 -31.03 13.68
C LYS A 308 6.66 -30.75 13.99
N ILE A 309 7.59 -31.26 13.19
CA ILE A 309 9.04 -31.05 13.39
C ILE A 309 9.38 -29.57 13.23
N THR A 310 9.01 -28.96 12.10
CA THR A 310 9.34 -27.56 11.80
C THR A 310 8.67 -26.60 12.80
N SER A 311 7.41 -26.84 13.17
CA SER A 311 6.71 -26.08 14.21
C SER A 311 7.35 -26.25 15.58
N GLY A 312 7.83 -27.47 15.92
CA GLY A 312 8.59 -27.73 17.14
C GLY A 312 9.89 -26.93 17.18
N LEU A 313 10.72 -27.05 16.14
CA LEU A 313 12.01 -26.34 16.05
C LEU A 313 11.84 -24.82 16.12
N ARG A 314 10.82 -24.27 15.46
CA ARG A 314 10.49 -22.84 15.53
C ARG A 314 10.10 -22.40 16.95
N ARG A 315 9.28 -23.20 17.67
CA ARG A 315 8.91 -22.93 19.07
C ARG A 315 10.11 -22.92 20.03
N TYR A 316 11.15 -23.70 19.74
CA TYR A 316 12.42 -23.70 20.49
C TYR A 316 13.43 -22.64 20.01
N GLY A 317 13.00 -21.63 19.26
CA GLY A 317 13.81 -20.46 18.90
C GLY A 317 14.45 -20.50 17.51
N LEU A 318 14.30 -21.59 16.75
CA LEU A 318 14.84 -21.68 15.38
C LEU A 318 13.90 -21.04 14.34
N LYS A 319 13.53 -19.77 14.55
CA LYS A 319 12.58 -19.02 13.70
C LYS A 319 12.99 -18.87 12.22
N LYS A 320 14.27 -19.12 11.90
CA LYS A 320 14.78 -19.12 10.51
C LYS A 320 14.45 -20.39 9.73
N ILE A 321 13.89 -21.42 10.36
CA ILE A 321 13.43 -22.63 9.68
C ILE A 321 12.02 -22.37 9.12
N PRO A 322 11.74 -22.64 7.83
CA PRO A 322 10.41 -22.46 7.28
C PRO A 322 9.42 -23.43 7.94
N GLN A 323 8.23 -22.95 8.28
CA GLN A 323 7.12 -23.79 8.72
C GLN A 323 6.64 -24.64 7.54
N TRP A 324 6.67 -25.95 7.70
CA TRP A 324 6.09 -26.87 6.73
C TRP A 324 4.57 -26.86 6.87
N ASN A 325 3.84 -26.78 5.77
CA ASN A 325 2.39 -26.97 5.76
C ASN A 325 2.01 -28.23 4.99
N SER A 326 0.82 -28.76 5.26
CA SER A 326 0.36 -30.03 4.70
C SER A 326 0.20 -30.05 3.18
N TYR A 327 0.20 -28.89 2.54
CA TYR A 327 -0.04 -28.70 1.12
C TYR A 327 1.25 -28.46 0.30
N LEU A 328 2.40 -28.32 0.96
CA LEU A 328 3.69 -28.19 0.28
C LEU A 328 4.07 -29.48 -0.44
N THR A 329 4.00 -29.44 -1.77
CA THR A 329 4.45 -30.54 -2.64
C THR A 329 5.35 -29.98 -3.74
N GLY A 330 6.22 -30.84 -4.29
CA GLY A 330 7.08 -30.45 -5.41
C GLY A 330 6.35 -30.57 -6.75
N ALA A 331 6.56 -29.61 -7.65
CA ALA A 331 5.89 -29.58 -8.95
C ALA A 331 6.12 -30.84 -9.81
N ALA A 332 5.16 -31.15 -10.69
CA ALA A 332 5.36 -32.20 -11.70
C ALA A 332 6.42 -31.79 -12.75
N LYS A 333 6.82 -32.72 -13.61
CA LYS A 333 7.71 -32.42 -14.74
C LYS A 333 6.90 -31.71 -15.85
N ILE A 334 7.54 -30.78 -16.56
CA ILE A 334 6.98 -30.20 -17.78
C ILE A 334 7.03 -31.27 -18.87
N ASN A 335 5.88 -31.59 -19.46
CA ASN A 335 5.78 -32.67 -20.46
C ASN A 335 6.13 -32.17 -21.86
N LEU A 336 5.63 -30.99 -22.23
CA LEU A 336 5.77 -30.39 -23.56
C LEU A 336 6.37 -28.99 -23.44
N TYR A 337 7.22 -28.63 -24.40
CA TYR A 337 7.78 -27.26 -24.52
C TYR A 337 7.15 -26.48 -25.68
N SER A 338 6.30 -27.11 -26.47
CA SER A 338 5.47 -26.48 -27.50
C SER A 338 4.14 -27.23 -27.56
N SER A 339 3.03 -26.52 -27.65
CA SER A 339 1.69 -27.12 -27.80
C SER A 339 0.75 -26.19 -28.58
N GLY A 340 -0.12 -26.79 -29.39
CA GLY A 340 -1.16 -26.12 -30.15
C GLY A 340 -0.70 -25.49 -31.47
N GLU A 341 -1.69 -24.93 -32.17
CA GLU A 341 -1.58 -24.21 -33.44
C GLU A 341 -2.46 -22.95 -33.36
N GLY A 342 -2.10 -21.88 -34.07
CA GLY A 342 -2.85 -20.62 -34.07
C GLY A 342 -2.00 -19.42 -33.61
N GLU A 343 -2.59 -18.57 -32.77
CA GLU A 343 -1.93 -17.37 -32.25
C GLU A 343 -0.74 -17.77 -31.38
N GLU A 344 0.47 -17.37 -31.79
CA GLU A 344 1.71 -17.76 -31.13
C GLU A 344 2.02 -16.86 -29.92
N LEU A 345 2.31 -17.49 -28.78
CA LEU A 345 2.70 -16.83 -27.55
C LEU A 345 3.89 -17.56 -26.93
N ILE A 346 4.85 -16.81 -26.40
CA ILE A 346 5.90 -17.38 -25.55
C ILE A 346 5.31 -17.54 -24.15
N TYR A 347 5.12 -18.77 -23.73
CA TYR A 347 4.64 -19.07 -22.39
C TYR A 347 5.80 -19.07 -21.40
N PHE A 348 5.81 -18.09 -20.51
CA PHE A 348 6.73 -17.98 -19.39
C PHE A 348 6.04 -18.45 -18.10
N PRO A 349 6.09 -19.76 -17.76
CA PRO A 349 5.54 -20.25 -16.52
C PRO A 349 6.34 -19.72 -15.33
N SER A 350 5.68 -19.29 -14.25
CA SER A 350 6.34 -18.70 -13.08
C SER A 350 7.31 -19.68 -12.40
N CYS A 351 8.31 -19.15 -11.70
CA CYS A 351 9.21 -20.00 -10.91
C CYS A 351 8.47 -20.78 -9.81
N VAL A 352 7.36 -20.23 -9.30
CA VAL A 352 6.48 -20.87 -8.31
C VAL A 352 5.83 -22.12 -8.90
N HIS A 353 5.15 -22.03 -10.06
CA HIS A 353 4.53 -23.21 -10.69
C HIS A 353 5.54 -24.28 -11.15
N ARG A 354 6.81 -23.90 -11.36
CA ARG A 354 7.90 -24.86 -11.67
C ARG A 354 8.46 -25.57 -10.45
N SER A 355 8.31 -24.98 -9.26
CA SER A 355 8.89 -25.45 -8.00
C SER A 355 7.84 -26.14 -7.10
N PHE A 356 6.69 -25.51 -6.90
CA PHE A 356 5.60 -25.98 -6.05
C PHE A 356 4.49 -26.64 -6.86
N GLY A 357 3.99 -27.77 -6.36
CA GLY A 357 2.87 -28.50 -6.94
C GLY A 357 1.55 -28.17 -6.26
N ALA A 358 0.47 -28.17 -7.03
CA ALA A 358 -0.89 -28.16 -6.52
C ALA A 358 -1.50 -29.55 -6.81
N ASN A 359 -1.54 -30.43 -5.81
CA ASN A 359 -1.99 -31.82 -5.95
C ASN A 359 -1.20 -32.61 -7.02
N LYS A 360 -1.84 -33.60 -7.66
CA LYS A 360 -1.20 -34.49 -8.66
C LYS A 360 -1.00 -33.82 -10.03
N GLU A 361 -1.55 -32.65 -10.27
CA GLU A 361 -1.60 -32.00 -11.59
C GLU A 361 -0.68 -30.77 -11.65
N SER A 362 -0.15 -30.49 -12.84
CA SER A 362 0.73 -29.34 -13.08
C SER A 362 -0.04 -28.27 -13.84
N ILE A 363 -0.16 -27.08 -13.27
CA ILE A 363 -0.78 -25.90 -13.91
C ILE A 363 -0.13 -25.63 -15.28
N ILE A 364 1.19 -25.82 -15.38
CA ILE A 364 1.94 -25.64 -16.63
C ILE A 364 1.46 -26.65 -17.68
N ASN A 365 1.35 -27.93 -17.31
CA ASN A 365 0.90 -28.96 -18.25
C ASN A 365 -0.57 -28.74 -18.63
N MET A 366 -1.43 -28.39 -17.67
CA MET A 366 -2.83 -28.06 -17.92
C MET A 366 -2.99 -26.90 -18.91
N MET A 367 -2.18 -25.83 -18.77
CA MET A 367 -2.18 -24.72 -19.73
C MET A 367 -1.73 -25.18 -21.12
N MET A 368 -0.71 -26.04 -21.21
CA MET A 368 -0.26 -26.61 -22.48
C MET A 368 -1.31 -27.51 -23.14
N ASP A 369 -2.14 -28.22 -22.36
CA ASP A 369 -3.21 -29.09 -22.84
C ASP A 369 -4.44 -28.28 -23.30
N ILE A 370 -4.70 -27.13 -22.67
CA ILE A 370 -5.83 -26.24 -23.00
C ILE A 370 -5.49 -25.32 -24.19
N ALA A 371 -4.22 -24.97 -24.39
CA ALA A 371 -3.79 -24.04 -25.44
C ALA A 371 -4.38 -24.31 -26.85
N PRO A 372 -4.39 -25.54 -27.39
CA PRO A 372 -4.99 -25.81 -28.69
C PRO A 372 -6.48 -25.49 -28.74
N GLN A 373 -7.21 -25.71 -27.65
CA GLN A 373 -8.66 -25.45 -27.54
C GLN A 373 -8.97 -23.94 -27.51
N LEU A 374 -7.98 -23.12 -27.15
CA LEU A 374 -8.05 -21.66 -27.19
C LEU A 374 -7.54 -21.07 -28.52
N GLY A 375 -7.15 -21.91 -29.49
CA GLY A 375 -6.54 -21.47 -30.75
C GLY A 375 -5.18 -20.81 -30.54
N LEU A 376 -4.43 -21.27 -29.53
CA LEU A 376 -3.12 -20.76 -29.15
C LEU A 376 -2.03 -21.78 -29.47
N LYS A 377 -0.88 -21.27 -29.90
CA LYS A 377 0.38 -21.99 -29.93
C LYS A 377 1.28 -21.45 -28.82
N LEU A 378 1.51 -22.25 -27.78
CA LEU A 378 2.38 -21.87 -26.66
C LEU A 378 3.77 -22.47 -26.81
N ILE A 379 4.80 -21.65 -26.61
CA ILE A 379 6.21 -22.04 -26.63
C ILE A 379 6.87 -21.70 -25.30
N ILE A 380 7.40 -22.70 -24.60
CA ILE A 380 8.16 -22.51 -23.36
C ILE A 380 9.65 -22.36 -23.68
N PRO A 381 10.36 -21.33 -23.17
CA PRO A 381 11.80 -21.19 -23.36
C PRO A 381 12.59 -22.42 -22.90
N LYS A 382 13.58 -22.86 -23.68
CA LYS A 382 14.44 -24.00 -23.30
C LYS A 382 15.20 -23.72 -22.00
N LEU A 383 15.57 -22.46 -21.78
CA LEU A 383 16.28 -22.02 -20.59
C LEU A 383 15.37 -21.66 -19.40
N ILE A 384 14.07 -21.97 -19.45
CA ILE A 384 13.05 -21.50 -18.48
C ILE A 384 13.42 -21.74 -17.01
N HIS A 385 14.05 -22.88 -16.69
CA HIS A 385 14.50 -23.20 -15.32
C HIS A 385 15.54 -22.22 -14.78
N SER A 386 16.20 -21.47 -15.65
CA SER A 386 17.25 -20.54 -15.32
C SER A 386 16.78 -19.07 -15.32
N LEU A 387 15.49 -18.81 -15.59
CA LEU A 387 14.87 -17.48 -15.71
C LEU A 387 13.91 -17.19 -14.55
N CYS A 388 13.70 -15.90 -14.24
CA CYS A 388 12.79 -15.44 -13.19
C CYS A 388 12.44 -13.97 -13.45
N CYS A 389 11.23 -13.55 -13.06
CA CYS A 389 10.82 -12.14 -13.07
C CYS A 389 11.59 -11.25 -12.06
N GLY A 390 12.53 -11.80 -11.30
CA GLY A 390 13.36 -11.05 -10.34
C GLY A 390 12.66 -10.66 -9.03
N MET A 391 11.34 -10.89 -8.89
CA MET A 391 10.58 -10.54 -7.69
C MET A 391 11.14 -11.12 -6.37
N PRO A 392 11.59 -12.38 -6.27
CA PRO A 392 12.10 -12.93 -5.01
C PRO A 392 13.32 -12.20 -4.45
N PHE A 393 14.12 -11.60 -5.33
CA PHE A 393 15.30 -10.81 -4.95
C PHE A 393 14.90 -9.37 -4.64
N SER A 394 14.08 -8.75 -5.48
CA SER A 394 13.60 -7.37 -5.29
C SER A 394 12.82 -7.19 -3.99
N SER A 395 11.88 -8.09 -3.71
CA SER A 395 11.10 -8.06 -2.46
C SER A 395 11.97 -8.16 -1.21
N LYS A 396 13.12 -8.84 -1.29
CA LYS A 396 14.05 -8.98 -0.17
C LYS A 396 15.08 -7.87 -0.07
N GLY A 397 15.19 -6.98 -1.06
CA GLY A 397 16.19 -5.90 -1.08
C GLY A 397 17.47 -6.21 -1.86
N TYR A 398 17.63 -7.40 -2.45
CA TYR A 398 18.85 -7.77 -3.19
C TYR A 398 18.84 -7.21 -4.62
N GLN A 399 19.15 -5.92 -4.79
CA GLN A 399 19.03 -5.22 -6.07
C GLN A 399 19.92 -5.83 -7.16
N LYS A 400 21.18 -6.17 -6.86
CA LYS A 400 22.10 -6.75 -7.85
C LYS A 400 21.64 -8.12 -8.34
N ALA A 401 21.17 -8.97 -7.44
CA ALA A 401 20.65 -10.29 -7.77
C ALA A 401 19.35 -10.19 -8.60
N HIS A 402 18.50 -9.20 -8.29
CA HIS A 402 17.32 -8.86 -9.08
C HIS A 402 17.68 -8.47 -10.51
N LEU A 403 18.64 -7.54 -10.70
CA LEU A 403 19.08 -7.11 -12.04
C LEU A 403 19.68 -8.26 -12.85
N ILE A 404 20.51 -9.11 -12.25
CA ILE A 404 21.04 -10.33 -12.90
C ILE A 404 19.90 -11.19 -13.49
N MET A 405 18.81 -11.36 -12.74
CA MET A 405 17.67 -12.17 -13.20
C MET A 405 16.86 -11.47 -14.28
N ILE A 406 16.62 -10.17 -14.13
CA ILE A 406 15.91 -9.35 -15.12
C ILE A 406 16.66 -9.36 -16.44
N ASP A 407 17.96 -9.04 -16.45
CA ASP A 407 18.79 -8.99 -17.65
C ASP A 407 18.78 -10.34 -18.38
N LYS A 408 18.98 -11.43 -17.63
CA LYS A 408 18.98 -12.78 -18.18
C LYS A 408 17.64 -13.15 -18.80
N THR A 409 16.54 -12.81 -18.12
CA THR A 409 15.17 -13.11 -18.59
C THR A 409 14.81 -12.26 -19.81
N ALA A 410 15.12 -10.96 -19.78
CA ALA A 410 14.87 -10.05 -20.88
C ALA A 410 15.65 -10.46 -22.14
N ASN A 411 16.93 -10.84 -21.99
CA ASN A 411 17.76 -11.29 -23.11
C ASN A 411 17.20 -12.53 -23.82
N GLU A 412 16.81 -13.55 -23.04
CA GLU A 412 16.24 -14.79 -23.58
C GLU A 412 14.89 -14.52 -24.27
N LEU A 413 13.98 -13.80 -23.59
CA LEU A 413 12.65 -13.52 -24.13
C LEU A 413 12.71 -12.62 -25.35
N TYR A 414 13.58 -11.61 -25.37
CA TYR A 414 13.77 -10.73 -26.52
C TYR A 414 14.25 -11.50 -27.76
N THR A 415 15.20 -12.42 -27.56
CA THR A 415 15.70 -13.27 -28.65
C THR A 415 14.62 -14.23 -29.15
N LEU A 416 13.94 -14.92 -28.21
CA LEU A 416 12.93 -15.91 -28.54
C LEU A 416 11.68 -15.31 -29.22
N SER A 417 11.33 -14.07 -28.85
CA SER A 417 10.15 -13.35 -29.36
C SER A 417 10.36 -12.65 -30.70
N ASN A 418 11.51 -12.88 -31.36
CA ASN A 418 11.92 -12.14 -32.54
C ASN A 418 11.87 -10.62 -32.31
N CYS A 419 12.58 -10.16 -31.27
CA CYS A 419 12.65 -8.75 -30.87
C CYS A 419 11.28 -8.15 -30.46
N GLY A 420 10.44 -8.92 -29.75
CA GLY A 420 9.15 -8.47 -29.23
C GLY A 420 7.96 -8.60 -30.19
N GLN A 421 8.13 -9.28 -31.33
CA GLN A 421 7.04 -9.55 -32.26
C GLN A 421 6.04 -10.57 -31.70
N ILE A 422 6.52 -11.57 -30.96
CA ILE A 422 5.69 -12.60 -30.31
C ILE A 422 5.42 -12.17 -28.85
N PRO A 423 4.15 -12.04 -28.42
CA PRO A 423 3.83 -11.68 -27.04
C PRO A 423 4.21 -12.78 -26.03
N ILE A 424 4.48 -12.37 -24.80
CA ILE A 424 4.89 -13.23 -23.69
C ILE A 424 3.72 -13.41 -22.72
N LEU A 425 3.26 -14.63 -22.55
CA LEU A 425 2.24 -15.00 -21.57
C LEU A 425 2.89 -15.28 -20.20
N LEU A 426 2.40 -14.60 -19.17
CA LEU A 426 2.78 -14.83 -17.77
C LEU A 426 1.61 -15.50 -17.03
N ASP A 427 1.84 -16.67 -16.43
CA ASP A 427 0.79 -17.45 -15.73
C ASP A 427 0.51 -17.01 -14.29
N MET A 428 1.17 -15.96 -13.82
CA MET A 428 1.03 -15.50 -12.44
C MET A 428 1.10 -13.97 -12.40
N SER A 429 0.01 -13.33 -11.99
CA SER A 429 -0.12 -11.87 -11.93
C SER A 429 0.97 -11.16 -11.13
N PRO A 430 1.52 -11.72 -10.04
CA PRO A 430 2.77 -11.23 -9.45
C PRO A 430 3.93 -11.04 -10.44
N CYS A 431 4.20 -12.01 -11.31
CA CYS A 431 5.25 -11.88 -12.32
C CYS A 431 4.92 -10.77 -13.33
N SER A 432 3.65 -10.69 -13.75
CA SER A 432 3.14 -9.63 -14.65
C SER A 432 3.33 -8.25 -14.06
N ASN A 433 2.91 -8.05 -12.81
CA ASN A 433 3.03 -6.79 -12.10
C ASN A 433 4.49 -6.41 -11.84
N GLN A 434 5.37 -7.36 -11.49
CA GLN A 434 6.80 -7.08 -11.31
C GLN A 434 7.43 -6.58 -12.61
N ILE A 435 7.18 -7.25 -13.73
CA ILE A 435 7.76 -6.88 -15.02
C ILE A 435 7.20 -5.55 -15.51
N ARG A 436 5.89 -5.30 -15.37
CA ARG A 436 5.27 -4.02 -15.76
C ARG A 436 5.82 -2.82 -14.98
N ASN A 437 6.22 -3.03 -13.72
CA ASN A 437 6.81 -1.99 -12.88
C ASN A 437 8.33 -1.82 -13.06
N GLU A 438 8.97 -2.66 -13.87
CA GLU A 438 10.40 -2.53 -14.17
C GLU A 438 10.61 -1.41 -15.20
N LYS A 439 11.17 -0.28 -14.75
CA LYS A 439 11.40 0.90 -15.61
C LYS A 439 12.86 0.95 -16.07
N GLY A 440 13.07 1.42 -17.31
CA GLY A 440 14.41 1.72 -17.82
C GLY A 440 15.19 0.57 -18.42
N HIS A 441 14.64 -0.66 -18.47
CA HIS A 441 15.29 -1.79 -19.12
C HIS A 441 14.88 -1.91 -20.60
N GLU A 442 15.75 -1.48 -21.51
CA GLU A 442 15.50 -1.37 -22.96
C GLU A 442 14.78 -2.59 -23.58
N LYS A 443 15.32 -3.80 -23.38
CA LYS A 443 14.73 -5.02 -23.96
C LYS A 443 13.39 -5.41 -23.36
N LEU A 444 13.13 -5.11 -22.09
CA LEU A 444 11.82 -5.39 -21.48
C LEU A 444 10.77 -4.46 -22.05
N THR A 445 11.11 -3.19 -22.26
CA THR A 445 10.22 -2.20 -22.88
C THR A 445 9.81 -2.59 -24.31
N ALA A 446 10.68 -3.29 -25.04
CA ALA A 446 10.39 -3.78 -26.38
C ALA A 446 9.49 -5.04 -26.41
N LEU A 447 9.34 -5.74 -25.28
CA LEU A 447 8.54 -6.96 -25.17
C LEU A 447 7.07 -6.63 -24.84
N LYS A 448 6.15 -7.43 -25.36
CA LYS A 448 4.71 -7.35 -25.04
C LYS A 448 4.35 -8.44 -24.05
N PHE A 449 3.95 -8.08 -22.84
CA PHE A 449 3.56 -9.03 -21.79
C PHE A 449 2.04 -9.10 -21.62
N VAL A 450 1.52 -10.32 -21.61
CA VAL A 450 0.10 -10.63 -21.40
C VAL A 450 -0.05 -11.38 -20.09
N ASP A 451 -0.88 -10.86 -19.19
CA ASP A 451 -1.25 -11.54 -17.95
C ASP A 451 -2.26 -12.66 -18.24
N ILE A 452 -2.19 -13.77 -17.50
CA ILE A 452 -3.11 -14.90 -17.70
C ILE A 452 -4.59 -14.53 -17.58
N ILE A 453 -4.95 -13.62 -16.66
CA ILE A 453 -6.35 -13.19 -16.49
C ILE A 453 -6.81 -12.44 -17.74
N GLU A 454 -5.94 -11.58 -18.28
CA GLU A 454 -6.20 -10.83 -19.51
C GLU A 454 -6.36 -11.76 -20.72
N LEU A 455 -5.49 -12.76 -20.86
CA LEU A 455 -5.60 -13.77 -21.92
C LEU A 455 -6.92 -14.53 -21.83
N LEU A 456 -7.24 -15.08 -20.65
CA LEU A 456 -8.45 -15.88 -20.46
C LEU A 456 -9.70 -15.04 -20.65
N TYR A 457 -9.68 -13.78 -20.22
CA TYR A 457 -10.77 -12.84 -20.49
C TYR A 457 -10.97 -12.63 -21.99
N ASN A 458 -9.90 -12.38 -22.74
CA ASN A 458 -10.00 -12.19 -24.20
C ASN A 458 -10.48 -13.45 -24.93
N LYS A 459 -10.18 -14.64 -24.41
CA LYS A 459 -10.60 -15.93 -24.96
C LYS A 459 -11.88 -16.49 -24.29
N ARG A 460 -12.57 -15.73 -23.44
CA ARG A 460 -13.68 -16.25 -22.60
C ARG A 460 -14.84 -16.86 -23.39
N HIS A 461 -15.04 -16.42 -24.64
CA HIS A 461 -16.06 -17.00 -25.53
C HIS A 461 -15.80 -18.47 -25.87
N ASN A 462 -14.55 -18.93 -25.84
CA ASN A 462 -14.21 -20.33 -26.03
C ASN A 462 -14.76 -21.23 -24.90
N PHE A 463 -15.17 -20.65 -23.77
CA PHE A 463 -15.78 -21.39 -22.67
C PHE A 463 -17.28 -21.62 -22.86
N ASP A 464 -17.94 -20.90 -23.77
CA ASP A 464 -19.40 -21.00 -24.00
C ASP A 464 -19.84 -22.38 -24.51
N GLN A 465 -18.89 -23.20 -25.01
CA GLN A 465 -19.14 -24.57 -25.47
C GLN A 465 -19.20 -25.62 -24.35
N TYR A 466 -18.78 -25.28 -23.13
CA TYR A 466 -18.77 -26.21 -21.99
C TYR A 466 -19.94 -25.93 -21.05
N GLU A 467 -20.45 -26.98 -20.42
CA GLU A 467 -21.42 -26.83 -19.34
C GLU A 467 -20.76 -26.18 -18.13
N LYS A 468 -21.46 -25.23 -17.50
CA LYS A 468 -21.00 -24.61 -16.26
C LYS A 468 -20.91 -25.64 -15.15
N LEU A 469 -19.87 -25.51 -14.33
CA LEU A 469 -19.64 -26.38 -13.20
C LEU A 469 -20.66 -26.10 -12.09
N ASN A 470 -21.33 -27.14 -11.61
CA ASN A 470 -22.22 -27.05 -10.45
C ASN A 470 -21.44 -27.14 -9.13
N ARG A 471 -20.47 -26.24 -8.92
CA ARG A 471 -19.67 -26.16 -7.69
C ARG A 471 -19.47 -24.70 -7.27
N GLU A 472 -19.44 -24.49 -5.96
CA GLU A 472 -19.05 -23.21 -5.37
C GLU A 472 -17.57 -22.96 -5.63
N VAL A 473 -17.24 -21.73 -6.02
CA VAL A 473 -15.87 -21.28 -6.22
C VAL A 473 -15.64 -20.01 -5.42
N LEU A 474 -14.75 -20.10 -4.44
CA LEU A 474 -14.22 -18.95 -3.72
C LEU A 474 -13.13 -18.27 -4.55
N ILE A 475 -13.27 -16.96 -4.76
CA ILE A 475 -12.26 -16.15 -5.45
C ILE A 475 -11.45 -15.38 -4.42
N HIS A 476 -10.13 -15.53 -4.52
CA HIS A 476 -9.14 -14.73 -3.82
C HIS A 476 -8.36 -13.89 -4.84
N HIS A 477 -8.49 -12.57 -4.76
CA HIS A 477 -7.73 -11.65 -5.63
C HIS A 477 -6.34 -11.43 -5.07
N THR A 478 -5.31 -11.83 -5.81
CA THR A 478 -3.93 -11.54 -5.41
C THR A 478 -3.67 -10.03 -5.41
N CYS A 479 -2.71 -9.59 -4.59
CA CYS A 479 -2.31 -8.19 -4.53
C CYS A 479 -1.97 -7.59 -5.90
N SER A 480 -1.37 -8.38 -6.79
CA SER A 480 -0.99 -7.94 -8.13
C SER A 480 -2.17 -7.88 -9.10
N THR A 481 -3.19 -8.71 -8.91
CA THR A 481 -4.46 -8.62 -9.65
C THR A 481 -5.15 -7.29 -9.32
N GLN A 482 -5.18 -6.92 -8.03
CA GLN A 482 -5.78 -5.66 -7.56
C GLN A 482 -5.02 -4.43 -8.06
N LYS A 483 -3.69 -4.42 -7.93
CA LYS A 483 -2.84 -3.33 -8.45
C LYS A 483 -2.90 -3.15 -9.97
N MET A 484 -3.29 -4.19 -10.72
CA MET A 484 -3.47 -4.12 -12.17
C MET A 484 -4.92 -3.87 -12.59
N HIS A 485 -5.86 -3.76 -11.64
CA HIS A 485 -7.30 -3.61 -11.89
C HIS A 485 -7.86 -4.74 -12.76
N HIS A 486 -7.49 -5.99 -12.44
CA HIS A 486 -7.90 -7.20 -13.18
C HIS A 486 -9.08 -7.95 -12.54
N GLU A 487 -9.68 -7.43 -11.47
CA GLU A 487 -10.77 -8.06 -10.72
C GLU A 487 -11.99 -8.31 -11.59
N ASP A 488 -12.49 -7.30 -12.31
CA ASP A 488 -13.66 -7.42 -13.19
C ASP A 488 -13.41 -8.41 -14.33
N LYS A 489 -12.19 -8.40 -14.90
CA LYS A 489 -11.80 -9.38 -15.93
C LYS A 489 -11.80 -10.80 -15.37
N PHE A 490 -11.31 -10.97 -14.14
CA PHE A 490 -11.29 -12.28 -13.49
C PHE A 490 -12.70 -12.77 -13.20
N MET A 491 -13.58 -11.90 -12.68
CA MET A 491 -14.99 -12.20 -12.47
C MET A 491 -15.69 -12.64 -13.77
N ALA A 492 -15.51 -11.87 -14.85
CA ALA A 492 -16.11 -12.19 -16.15
C ALA A 492 -15.63 -13.54 -16.74
N VAL A 493 -14.41 -13.98 -16.43
CA VAL A 493 -13.94 -15.34 -16.78
C VAL A 493 -14.64 -16.38 -15.91
N MET A 494 -14.72 -16.15 -14.60
CA MET A 494 -15.30 -17.10 -13.66
C MET A 494 -16.80 -17.32 -13.88
N GLU A 495 -17.54 -16.28 -14.28
CA GLU A 495 -18.96 -16.36 -14.64
C GLU A 495 -19.23 -17.26 -15.86
N LYS A 496 -18.23 -17.50 -16.71
CA LYS A 496 -18.32 -18.49 -17.79
C LYS A 496 -18.14 -19.93 -17.29
N ILE A 497 -17.54 -20.10 -16.12
CA ILE A 497 -17.16 -21.41 -15.57
C ILE A 497 -18.18 -21.91 -14.54
N THR A 498 -18.74 -21.04 -13.70
CA THR A 498 -19.73 -21.40 -12.65
C THR A 498 -20.67 -20.22 -12.38
N ASP A 499 -21.88 -20.52 -11.92
CA ASP A 499 -22.83 -19.51 -11.41
C ASP A 499 -22.73 -19.32 -9.88
N LYS A 500 -21.92 -20.13 -9.20
CA LYS A 500 -21.80 -20.15 -7.73
C LYS A 500 -20.47 -19.55 -7.29
N ILE A 501 -20.34 -18.24 -7.43
CA ILE A 501 -19.12 -17.51 -7.06
C ILE A 501 -19.28 -16.91 -5.67
N ILE A 502 -18.29 -17.14 -4.81
CA ILE A 502 -18.16 -16.50 -3.50
C ILE A 502 -16.95 -15.57 -3.58
N ILE A 503 -17.14 -14.30 -3.27
CA ILE A 503 -16.07 -13.30 -3.20
C ILE A 503 -15.71 -13.10 -1.73
N GLN A 504 -14.42 -13.13 -1.43
CA GLN A 504 -13.94 -12.80 -0.09
C GLN A 504 -14.13 -11.30 0.17
N GLU A 505 -14.85 -10.91 1.23
CA GLU A 505 -15.14 -9.50 1.55
C GLU A 505 -13.90 -8.71 2.01
N THR A 506 -12.82 -9.39 2.41
CA THR A 506 -11.62 -8.74 2.93
C THR A 506 -10.68 -8.28 1.80
N ASN A 507 -10.66 -6.98 1.51
CA ASN A 507 -9.74 -6.32 0.55
C ASN A 507 -8.31 -6.09 1.09
N GLY A 508 -7.82 -6.98 1.96
CA GLY A 508 -6.54 -6.84 2.65
C GLY A 508 -5.40 -7.69 2.08
N CYS A 509 -4.18 -7.43 2.56
CA CYS A 509 -3.04 -8.30 2.29
C CYS A 509 -3.18 -9.63 3.04
N CYS A 510 -3.14 -10.76 2.32
CA CYS A 510 -3.22 -12.11 2.89
C CYS A 510 -1.94 -12.57 3.59
N ALA A 511 -0.91 -11.71 3.71
CA ALA A 511 0.36 -11.98 4.38
C ALA A 511 1.20 -13.16 3.86
N THR A 512 0.80 -13.80 2.76
CA THR A 512 1.53 -14.93 2.16
C THR A 512 2.50 -14.53 1.06
N ALA A 513 2.75 -13.23 0.85
CA ALA A 513 3.59 -12.74 -0.23
C ALA A 513 4.98 -13.40 -0.24
N GLY A 514 5.30 -14.10 -1.34
CA GLY A 514 6.56 -14.82 -1.48
C GLY A 514 6.66 -15.99 -0.50
N ASP A 515 7.58 -15.88 0.46
CA ASP A 515 7.86 -16.91 1.46
C ASP A 515 7.37 -16.52 2.87
N LYS A 516 6.62 -15.42 3.00
CA LYS A 516 6.16 -14.90 4.29
C LYS A 516 5.29 -15.88 5.06
N GLY A 517 4.38 -16.59 4.40
CA GLY A 517 3.57 -17.62 5.04
C GLY A 517 4.37 -18.83 5.57
N LEU A 518 5.64 -18.98 5.18
CA LEU A 518 6.52 -20.03 5.68
C LEU A 518 7.42 -19.53 6.82
N PHE A 519 7.91 -18.30 6.71
CA PHE A 519 8.89 -17.77 7.67
C PHE A 519 8.30 -16.89 8.77
N ILE A 520 7.13 -16.31 8.55
CA ILE A 520 6.37 -15.45 9.49
C ILE A 520 4.89 -15.90 9.46
N PRO A 521 4.59 -17.17 9.81
CA PRO A 521 3.22 -17.71 9.85
C PRO A 521 2.29 -16.87 10.73
N GLU A 522 2.79 -16.29 11.82
CA GLU A 522 2.03 -15.42 12.71
C GLU A 522 1.46 -14.17 12.02
N LEU A 523 2.09 -13.70 10.92
CA LEU A 523 1.56 -12.61 10.09
C LEU A 523 0.42 -13.09 9.19
N THR A 524 0.46 -14.35 8.77
CA THR A 524 -0.64 -14.96 8.00
C THR A 524 -1.84 -15.21 8.91
N ASP A 525 -1.60 -15.66 10.14
CA ASP A 525 -2.64 -15.86 11.14
C ASP A 525 -3.35 -14.55 11.52
N SER A 526 -2.65 -13.40 11.46
CA SER A 526 -3.21 -12.07 11.75
C SER A 526 -3.93 -11.41 10.56
N ALA A 527 -3.92 -12.02 9.37
CA ALA A 527 -4.53 -11.46 8.16
C ALA A 527 -6.06 -11.67 8.08
N GLY A 528 -6.66 -12.33 9.09
CA GLY A 528 -8.06 -12.74 9.16
C GLY A 528 -9.06 -11.61 9.37
#